data_AF-A0A8S3QQE3-F1
#
_entry.id   AF-A0A8S3QQE3-F1
#
_cell.length_a   1.000
_cell.length_b   1.000
_cell.length_c   1.000
_cell.angle_alpha   90.00
_cell.angle_beta   90.00
_cell.angle_gamma   90.00
#
_symmetry.space_group_name_H-M   'P 1'
#
loop_
_entity.id
_entity.type
_entity.pdbx_description
1 polymer ?
#
loop_
_entity_poly.entity_id
_entity_poly.type
_entity_poly.pdbx_seq_one_letter_code
_entity_poly.pdbx_strand_id
1 'polypeptide(L)'
;MSHYTAFDEACDSSALLGMINKIDKFPLIVQTAANDVRSTLRNEWAHCNFSVWDDVKYVQSLQLIEDLIYILNLNAADEKQMIEELQKWRKNGTSFLQGYTISFELVNEIRQKLQVLVEYADVISKTADIEFGKVHELLVDIAETLSQDDKAFQLLKM
;
A
#
# COMPACT_ATOMS: atom_id res chain seq x y z
N MET A 1 -14.89 -42.28 -3.70
CA MET A 1 -15.06 -40.81 -3.82
C MET A 1 -13.76 -40.17 -3.37
N SER A 2 -12.86 -39.86 -4.31
CA SER A 2 -11.61 -39.17 -3.99
C SER A 2 -11.94 -37.71 -3.70
N HIS A 3 -11.81 -37.32 -2.43
CA HIS A 3 -11.81 -35.92 -2.04
C HIS A 3 -10.55 -35.26 -2.63
N TYR A 4 -10.71 -34.47 -3.68
CA TYR A 4 -9.65 -33.62 -4.23
C TYR A 4 -9.51 -32.37 -3.35
N THR A 5 -8.82 -32.51 -2.21
CA THR A 5 -8.51 -31.40 -1.28
C THR A 5 -7.31 -30.57 -1.73
N ALA A 6 -6.72 -30.85 -2.89
CA ALA A 6 -5.55 -30.12 -3.41
C ALA A 6 -5.90 -28.75 -4.04
N PHE A 7 -7.18 -28.39 -4.16
CA PHE A 7 -7.61 -27.15 -4.80
C PHE A 7 -7.70 -25.94 -3.85
N ASP A 8 -7.59 -26.16 -2.54
CA ASP A 8 -7.89 -25.17 -1.49
C ASP A 8 -6.73 -24.15 -1.28
N GLU A 9 -5.51 -24.61 -1.06
CA GLU A 9 -4.40 -23.72 -0.64
C GLU A 9 -3.45 -23.26 -1.75
N ALA A 10 -3.49 -23.86 -2.95
CA ALA A 10 -2.48 -23.62 -4.00
C ALA A 10 -3.01 -23.55 -5.44
N CYS A 11 -4.33 -23.66 -5.65
CA CYS A 11 -4.85 -23.57 -7.01
C CYS A 11 -4.99 -22.12 -7.44
N ASP A 12 -3.95 -21.62 -8.09
CA ASP A 12 -3.96 -20.34 -8.75
C ASP A 12 -5.21 -20.19 -9.62
N SER A 13 -6.08 -19.23 -9.30
CA SER A 13 -7.30 -18.97 -10.05
C SER A 13 -7.03 -18.70 -11.54
N SER A 14 -5.84 -18.18 -11.91
CA SER A 14 -5.43 -18.10 -13.32
C SER A 14 -5.20 -19.45 -13.97
N ALA A 15 -4.70 -20.42 -13.23
CA ALA A 15 -4.53 -21.78 -13.73
C ALA A 15 -5.90 -22.41 -13.97
N LEU A 16 -6.88 -22.23 -13.07
CA LEU A 16 -8.24 -22.70 -13.25
C LEU A 16 -8.93 -22.06 -14.47
N LEU A 17 -8.85 -20.73 -14.60
CA LEU A 17 -9.37 -20.03 -15.78
C LEU A 17 -8.66 -20.48 -17.06
N GLY A 18 -7.35 -20.76 -16.98
CA GLY A 18 -6.58 -21.34 -18.07
C GLY A 18 -6.97 -22.77 -18.42
N MET A 19 -7.42 -23.58 -17.44
CA MET A 19 -7.94 -24.93 -17.67
C MET A 19 -9.30 -24.91 -18.35
N ILE A 20 -10.19 -23.98 -17.95
CA ILE A 20 -11.50 -23.81 -18.62
C ILE A 20 -11.32 -23.60 -20.12
N ASN A 21 -10.33 -22.80 -20.52
CA ASN A 21 -10.00 -22.53 -21.93
C ASN A 21 -9.38 -23.73 -22.68
N LYS A 22 -8.94 -24.79 -21.98
CA LYS A 22 -8.29 -25.97 -22.59
C LYS A 22 -9.16 -27.22 -22.59
N ILE A 23 -10.30 -27.19 -21.90
CA ILE A 23 -11.19 -28.33 -21.77
C ILE A 23 -12.31 -28.19 -22.81
N ASP A 24 -12.30 -29.04 -23.81
CA ASP A 24 -13.25 -29.04 -24.94
C ASP A 24 -14.73 -29.19 -24.52
N LYS A 25 -14.99 -29.63 -23.29
CA LYS A 25 -16.34 -29.75 -22.74
C LYS A 25 -16.98 -28.40 -22.41
N PHE A 26 -16.20 -27.33 -22.24
CA PHE A 26 -16.76 -26.01 -22.02
C PHE A 26 -17.16 -25.39 -23.36
N PRO A 27 -18.36 -24.79 -23.47
CA PRO A 27 -18.75 -24.00 -24.63
C PRO A 27 -17.73 -22.90 -24.94
N LEU A 28 -17.56 -22.57 -26.23
CA LEU A 28 -16.62 -21.53 -26.66
C LEU A 28 -16.86 -20.17 -25.98
N ILE A 29 -18.12 -19.84 -25.69
CA ILE A 29 -18.48 -18.61 -24.96
C ILE A 29 -17.94 -18.61 -23.53
N VAL A 30 -17.97 -19.75 -22.83
CA VAL A 30 -17.39 -19.90 -21.48
C VAL A 30 -15.87 -19.80 -21.55
N GLN A 31 -15.26 -20.45 -22.55
CA GLN A 31 -13.80 -20.39 -22.74
C GLN A 31 -13.30 -18.97 -23.00
N THR A 32 -14.03 -18.22 -23.84
CA THR A 32 -13.72 -16.83 -24.19
C THR A 32 -13.83 -15.94 -22.95
N ALA A 33 -14.95 -15.98 -22.24
CA ALA A 33 -15.16 -15.19 -21.02
C ALA A 33 -14.12 -15.51 -19.94
N ALA A 34 -13.80 -16.80 -19.74
CA ALA A 34 -12.77 -17.21 -18.79
C ALA A 34 -11.37 -16.72 -19.19
N ASN A 35 -11.06 -16.69 -20.49
CA ASN A 35 -9.80 -16.16 -20.98
C ASN A 35 -9.72 -14.63 -20.83
N ASP A 36 -10.83 -13.91 -21.01
CA ASP A 36 -10.89 -12.46 -20.79
C ASP A 36 -10.62 -12.15 -19.32
N VAL A 37 -11.36 -12.76 -18.39
CA VAL A 37 -11.13 -12.62 -16.93
C VAL A 37 -9.67 -12.95 -16.55
N ARG A 38 -9.08 -14.00 -17.16
CA ARG A 38 -7.69 -14.36 -16.90
C ARG A 38 -6.71 -13.31 -17.40
N SER A 39 -6.88 -12.85 -18.64
CA SER A 39 -5.88 -12.03 -19.33
C SER A 39 -5.96 -10.56 -18.98
N THR A 40 -7.16 -9.99 -18.87
CA THR A 40 -7.38 -8.54 -18.65
C THR A 40 -7.49 -8.16 -17.17
N LEU A 41 -7.91 -9.12 -16.33
CA LEU A 41 -8.08 -8.89 -14.90
C LEU A 41 -7.01 -9.62 -14.10
N ARG A 42 -7.02 -10.97 -14.02
CA ARG A 42 -6.15 -11.69 -13.07
C ARG A 42 -4.68 -11.42 -13.39
N ASN A 43 -4.24 -11.63 -14.63
CA ASN A 43 -2.83 -11.47 -15.01
C ASN A 43 -2.33 -10.04 -14.80
N GLU A 44 -3.15 -9.04 -15.16
CA GLU A 44 -2.80 -7.64 -14.94
C GLU A 44 -2.78 -7.29 -13.46
N TRP A 45 -3.69 -7.83 -12.65
CA TRP A 45 -3.69 -7.60 -11.20
C TRP A 45 -2.49 -8.30 -10.52
N ALA A 46 -2.11 -9.48 -10.97
CA ALA A 46 -0.91 -10.19 -10.47
C ALA A 46 0.40 -9.45 -10.81
N HIS A 47 0.39 -8.64 -11.87
CA HIS A 47 1.48 -7.73 -12.25
C HIS A 47 1.00 -6.27 -12.22
N CYS A 48 0.35 -5.89 -11.11
CA CYS A 48 -0.39 -4.64 -10.99
C CYS A 48 0.47 -3.41 -11.33
N ASN A 49 0.03 -2.67 -12.35
CA ASN A 49 0.49 -1.31 -12.61
C ASN A 49 -0.58 -0.33 -12.14
N PHE A 50 -0.43 0.22 -10.94
CA PHE A 50 -1.42 1.13 -10.35
C PHE A 50 -1.74 2.37 -11.21
N SER A 51 -0.86 2.78 -12.13
CA SER A 51 -1.13 3.91 -13.04
C SER A 51 -2.24 3.64 -14.07
N VAL A 52 -2.60 2.37 -14.32
CA VAL A 52 -3.68 1.98 -15.24
C VAL A 52 -4.95 1.50 -14.53
N TRP A 53 -4.90 1.31 -13.20
CA TRP A 53 -6.03 0.84 -12.41
C TRP A 53 -6.83 2.02 -11.85
N ASP A 54 -7.65 2.61 -12.72
CA ASP A 54 -8.64 3.63 -12.35
C ASP A 54 -10.02 3.02 -12.05
N ASP A 55 -10.95 3.86 -11.62
CA ASP A 55 -12.34 3.46 -11.30
C ASP A 55 -13.02 2.77 -12.49
N VAL A 56 -12.72 3.20 -13.72
CA VAL A 56 -13.31 2.63 -14.95
C VAL A 56 -12.82 1.20 -15.14
N LYS A 57 -11.51 0.98 -15.09
CA LYS A 57 -10.91 -0.35 -15.24
C LYS A 57 -11.34 -1.29 -14.12
N TYR A 58 -11.45 -0.79 -12.89
CA TYR A 58 -11.97 -1.56 -11.76
C TYR A 58 -13.40 -2.05 -12.01
N VAL A 59 -14.30 -1.16 -12.40
CA VAL A 59 -15.70 -1.53 -12.68
C VAL A 59 -15.81 -2.48 -13.87
N GLN A 60 -15.05 -2.24 -14.94
CA GLN A 60 -15.01 -3.14 -16.11
C GLN A 60 -14.51 -4.54 -15.72
N SER A 61 -13.54 -4.62 -14.82
CA SER A 61 -13.02 -5.91 -14.34
C SER A 61 -14.07 -6.72 -13.58
N LEU A 62 -14.87 -6.07 -12.75
CA LEU A 62 -15.98 -6.72 -12.07
C LEU A 62 -17.05 -7.19 -13.04
N GLN A 63 -17.33 -6.40 -14.09
CA GLN A 63 -18.28 -6.80 -15.13
C GLN A 63 -17.85 -8.08 -15.84
N LEU A 64 -16.55 -8.25 -16.13
CA LEU A 64 -16.04 -9.48 -16.75
C LEU A 64 -16.26 -10.72 -15.88
N ILE A 65 -16.11 -10.59 -14.56
CA ILE A 65 -16.41 -11.68 -13.62
C ILE A 65 -17.91 -11.98 -13.62
N GLU A 66 -18.74 -10.94 -13.59
CA GLU A 66 -20.20 -11.02 -13.60
C GLU A 66 -20.72 -11.76 -14.84
N ASP A 67 -20.21 -11.37 -16.02
CA ASP A 67 -20.54 -12.01 -17.29
C ASP A 67 -20.13 -13.49 -17.29
N LEU A 68 -18.94 -13.81 -16.78
CA LEU A 68 -18.48 -15.20 -16.64
C LEU A 68 -19.42 -16.01 -15.74
N ILE A 69 -19.87 -15.46 -14.61
CA ILE A 69 -20.79 -16.14 -13.68
C ILE A 69 -22.11 -16.49 -14.40
N TYR A 70 -22.70 -15.55 -15.13
CA TYR A 70 -23.93 -15.79 -15.88
C TYR A 70 -23.75 -16.82 -17.00
N ILE A 71 -22.62 -16.79 -17.70
CA ILE A 71 -22.32 -17.70 -18.81
C ILE A 71 -22.05 -19.14 -18.30
N LEU A 72 -21.55 -19.30 -17.07
CA LEU A 72 -21.36 -20.62 -16.45
C LEU A 72 -22.68 -21.35 -16.17
N ASN A 73 -23.82 -20.63 -16.17
CA ASN A 73 -25.15 -21.19 -15.99
C ASN A 73 -25.23 -22.10 -14.75
N LEU A 74 -24.76 -21.55 -13.63
CA LEU A 74 -24.76 -22.23 -12.33
C LEU A 74 -26.20 -22.44 -11.83
N ASN A 75 -26.36 -23.22 -10.76
CA ASN A 75 -27.66 -23.23 -10.09
C ASN A 75 -27.94 -21.86 -9.45
N ALA A 76 -29.22 -21.53 -9.28
CA ALA A 76 -29.65 -20.22 -8.80
C ALA A 76 -29.09 -19.84 -7.41
N ALA A 77 -28.79 -20.81 -6.55
CA ALA A 77 -28.23 -20.53 -5.23
C ALA A 77 -26.76 -20.11 -5.32
N ASP A 78 -25.95 -20.86 -6.08
CA ASP A 78 -24.53 -20.58 -6.26
C ASP A 78 -24.31 -19.28 -7.07
N GLU A 79 -25.08 -19.08 -8.15
CA GLU A 79 -25.04 -17.84 -8.93
C GLU A 79 -25.33 -16.63 -8.04
N LYS A 80 -26.44 -16.68 -7.30
CA LYS A 80 -26.83 -15.59 -6.39
C LYS A 80 -25.75 -15.31 -5.36
N GLN A 81 -25.18 -16.35 -4.74
CA GLN A 81 -24.11 -16.19 -3.76
C GLN A 81 -22.88 -15.49 -4.37
N MET A 82 -22.43 -15.91 -5.55
CA MET A 82 -21.27 -15.30 -6.22
C MET A 82 -21.54 -13.85 -6.61
N ILE A 83 -22.73 -13.55 -7.12
CA ILE A 83 -23.13 -12.18 -7.48
C ILE A 83 -23.22 -11.30 -6.22
N GLU A 84 -23.78 -11.79 -5.12
CA GLU A 84 -23.84 -11.04 -3.86
C GLU A 84 -22.44 -10.72 -3.32
N GLU A 85 -21.51 -11.66 -3.36
CA GLU A 85 -20.11 -11.40 -3.01
C GLU A 85 -19.48 -10.36 -3.95
N LEU A 86 -19.67 -10.50 -5.26
CA LEU A 86 -19.15 -9.56 -6.25
C LEU A 86 -19.68 -8.13 -6.02
N GLN A 87 -20.96 -7.99 -5.62
CA GLN A 87 -21.56 -6.70 -5.29
C GLN A 87 -20.99 -6.11 -3.99
N LYS A 88 -20.65 -6.93 -2.98
CA LYS A 88 -19.92 -6.47 -1.80
C LYS A 88 -18.55 -5.92 -2.19
N TRP A 89 -17.81 -6.64 -3.03
CA TRP A 89 -16.52 -6.17 -3.57
C TRP A 89 -16.67 -4.87 -4.36
N ARG A 90 -17.69 -4.76 -5.22
CA ARG A 90 -18.01 -3.53 -5.95
C ARG A 90 -18.18 -2.36 -5.00
N LYS A 91 -19.04 -2.49 -3.98
CA LYS A 91 -19.30 -1.43 -2.99
C LYS A 91 -18.07 -1.07 -2.16
N ASN A 92 -17.38 -2.08 -1.62
CA ASN A 92 -16.26 -1.88 -0.70
C ASN A 92 -14.99 -1.40 -1.42
N GLY A 93 -14.68 -1.97 -2.59
CA GLY A 93 -13.50 -1.60 -3.35
C GLY A 93 -13.57 -0.21 -3.97
N THR A 94 -14.76 0.27 -4.35
CA THR A 94 -14.91 1.67 -4.81
C THR A 94 -14.63 2.67 -3.66
N SER A 95 -15.06 2.32 -2.44
CA SER A 95 -14.75 3.09 -1.24
C SER A 95 -13.23 3.13 -0.96
N PHE A 96 -12.54 2.02 -1.22
CA PHE A 96 -11.09 1.89 -1.07
C PHE A 96 -10.32 2.73 -2.11
N LEU A 97 -10.69 2.64 -3.39
CA LEU A 97 -10.03 3.38 -4.48
C LEU A 97 -10.22 4.90 -4.39
N GLN A 98 -11.38 5.33 -3.87
CA GLN A 98 -11.68 6.75 -3.63
C GLN A 98 -11.01 7.30 -2.34
N GLY A 99 -10.19 6.51 -1.66
CA GLY A 99 -9.40 6.96 -0.50
C GLY A 99 -10.19 7.09 0.81
N TYR A 100 -11.42 6.57 0.88
CA TYR A 100 -12.27 6.71 2.06
C TYR A 100 -11.92 5.74 3.21
N THR A 101 -11.10 4.72 2.96
CA THR A 101 -10.70 3.74 3.99
C THR A 101 -9.21 3.44 3.92
N ILE A 102 -8.41 4.38 4.41
CA ILE A 102 -7.14 3.99 5.07
C ILE A 102 -7.55 3.10 6.24
N SER A 103 -7.08 1.86 6.31
CA SER A 103 -7.44 0.95 7.41
C SER A 103 -7.11 1.59 8.76
N PHE A 104 -7.95 1.37 9.76
CA PHE A 104 -7.74 1.91 11.10
C PHE A 104 -6.37 1.51 11.65
N GLU A 105 -5.95 0.28 11.35
CA GLU A 105 -4.63 -0.27 11.67
C GLU A 105 -3.50 0.57 11.05
N LEU A 106 -3.58 0.90 9.76
CA LEU A 106 -2.57 1.70 9.06
C LEU A 106 -2.53 3.14 9.57
N VAL A 107 -3.69 3.76 9.83
CA VAL A 107 -3.76 5.10 10.45
C VAL A 107 -3.10 5.08 11.83
N ASN A 108 -3.34 4.04 12.62
CA ASN A 108 -2.77 3.93 13.95
C ASN A 108 -1.25 3.67 13.92
N GLU A 109 -0.79 2.84 12.97
CA GLU A 109 0.64 2.60 12.74
C GLU A 109 1.37 3.89 12.32
N ILE A 110 0.79 4.65 11.38
CA ILE A 110 1.34 5.95 10.97
C ILE A 110 1.37 6.93 12.14
N ARG A 111 0.31 6.98 12.97
CA ARG A 111 0.26 7.86 14.15
C ARG A 111 1.35 7.51 15.17
N GLN A 112 1.57 6.23 15.44
CA GLN A 112 2.63 5.79 16.35
C GLN A 112 4.02 6.12 15.82
N LYS A 113 4.28 5.85 14.53
CA LYS A 113 5.56 6.18 13.89
C LYS A 113 5.83 7.69 13.88
N LEU A 114 4.80 8.50 13.64
CA LEU A 114 4.91 9.96 13.68
C LEU A 114 5.21 10.47 15.09
N GLN A 115 4.58 9.90 16.11
CA GLN A 115 4.84 10.27 17.51
C GLN A 115 6.30 10.03 17.91
N VAL A 116 6.85 8.86 17.56
CA VAL A 116 8.27 8.54 17.80
C VAL A 116 9.20 9.53 17.08
N LEU A 117 8.85 9.90 15.84
CA LEU A 117 9.65 10.86 15.07
C LEU A 117 9.62 12.26 15.70
N VAL A 118 8.46 12.69 16.20
CA VAL A 118 8.31 13.98 16.91
C VAL A 118 9.15 14.00 18.18
N GLU A 119 9.12 12.94 18.97
CA GLU A 119 9.94 12.83 20.19
C GLU A 119 11.43 12.84 19.87
N TYR A 120 11.85 12.12 18.82
CA TYR A 120 13.24 12.12 18.38
C TYR A 120 13.70 13.51 17.91
N ALA A 121 12.85 14.23 17.16
CA ALA A 121 13.15 15.59 16.70
C ALA A 121 13.26 16.59 17.87
N ASP A 122 12.41 16.48 18.89
CA ASP A 122 12.45 17.32 20.09
C ASP A 122 13.75 17.11 20.89
N VAL A 123 14.19 15.86 21.02
CA VAL A 123 15.49 15.54 21.65
C VAL A 123 16.64 16.17 20.88
N ILE A 124 16.68 16.02 19.56
CA ILE A 124 17.73 16.63 18.72
C ILE A 124 17.73 18.15 18.88
N SER A 125 16.56 18.79 18.84
CA SER A 125 16.45 20.25 18.98
C SER A 125 17.03 20.72 20.30
N LYS A 126 16.65 20.09 21.42
CA LYS A 126 17.14 20.44 22.75
C LYS A 126 18.64 20.23 22.90
N THR A 127 19.17 19.12 22.38
CA THR A 127 20.61 18.86 22.42
C THR A 127 21.37 19.90 21.61
N ALA A 128 20.89 20.25 20.42
CA ALA A 128 21.50 21.30 19.62
C ALA A 128 21.54 22.64 20.38
N ASP A 129 20.43 23.05 21.00
CA ASP A 129 20.37 24.29 21.79
C ASP A 129 21.37 24.30 22.96
N ILE A 130 21.53 23.17 23.66
CA ILE A 130 22.49 23.02 24.75
C ILE A 130 23.93 23.15 24.23
N GLU A 131 24.28 22.45 23.16
CA GLU A 131 25.64 22.48 22.61
C GLU A 131 25.99 23.85 22.03
N PHE A 132 25.03 24.52 21.37
CA PHE A 132 25.21 25.90 20.92
C PHE A 132 25.43 26.85 22.11
N GLY A 133 24.72 26.66 23.23
CA GLY A 133 24.94 27.42 24.46
C GLY A 133 26.37 27.27 25.01
N LYS A 134 26.87 26.04 25.10
CA LYS A 134 28.25 25.77 25.56
C LYS A 134 29.31 26.41 24.66
N VAL A 135 29.13 26.31 23.34
CA VAL A 135 30.06 26.93 22.38
C VAL A 135 30.04 28.45 22.52
N HIS A 136 28.86 29.04 22.73
CA HIS A 136 28.73 30.48 22.96
C HIS A 136 29.48 30.92 24.21
N GLU A 137 29.30 30.23 25.34
CA GLU A 137 30.02 30.51 26.60
C GLU A 137 31.55 30.45 26.41
N LEU A 138 32.06 29.39 25.78
CA LEU A 138 33.50 29.24 25.51
C LEU A 138 34.07 30.37 24.63
N LEU A 139 33.31 30.81 23.61
CA LEU A 139 33.74 31.91 22.75
C LEU A 139 33.78 33.24 23.50
N VAL A 140 32.84 33.48 24.41
CA VAL A 140 32.83 34.66 25.28
C VAL A 140 34.07 34.65 26.18
N ASP A 141 34.35 33.54 26.86
CA ASP A 141 35.53 33.40 27.74
C ASP A 141 36.84 33.64 27.00
N ILE A 142 36.99 33.08 25.78
CA ILE A 142 38.17 33.31 24.93
C ILE A 142 38.29 34.78 24.54
N ALA A 143 37.19 35.42 24.13
CA ALA A 143 37.20 36.83 23.74
C ALA A 143 37.60 37.74 24.91
N GLU A 144 37.12 37.44 26.13
CA GLU A 144 37.51 38.15 27.35
C GLU A 144 39.00 37.98 27.67
N THR A 145 39.52 36.75 27.58
CA THR A 145 40.93 36.44 27.82
C THR A 145 41.83 37.18 26.83
N LEU A 146 41.52 37.14 25.53
CA LEU A 146 42.28 37.86 24.51
C LEU A 146 42.28 39.38 24.74
N SER A 147 41.17 39.95 25.21
CA SER A 147 41.07 41.37 25.55
C SER A 147 41.95 41.74 26.76
N GLN A 148 42.07 40.85 27.74
CA GLN A 148 42.97 41.05 28.88
C GLN A 148 44.44 40.95 28.47
N ASP A 149 44.79 39.96 27.65
CA ASP A 149 46.15 39.77 27.15
C ASP A 149 46.61 40.93 26.26
N ASP A 150 45.74 41.46 25.38
CA ASP A 150 46.06 42.64 24.57
C ASP A 150 46.33 43.87 25.44
N LYS A 151 45.50 44.11 26.48
CA LYS A 151 45.74 45.19 27.46
C LYS A 151 47.08 45.02 28.17
N ALA A 152 47.42 43.81 28.60
CA ALA A 152 48.70 43.52 29.25
C ALA A 152 49.89 43.76 28.31
N PHE A 153 49.76 43.39 27.03
CA PHE A 153 50.79 43.58 26.03
C PHE A 153 51.00 45.06 25.67
N GLN A 154 49.94 45.87 25.62
CA GLN A 154 50.06 47.32 25.42
C GLN A 154 50.81 48.01 26.57
N LEU A 155 50.58 47.57 27.83
CA LEU A 155 51.27 48.10 29.00
C LEU A 155 52.77 47.78 29.02
N LEU A 156 53.18 46.62 28.47
CA LEU A 156 54.59 46.23 28.38
C LEU A 156 55.36 46.95 27.24
N LYS A 157 54.65 47.62 26.32
CA LYS A 157 55.25 48.39 25.21
C LYS A 157 55.45 49.88 25.53
N MET A 158 54.98 50.36 26.68
CA MET A 158 55.19 51.72 27.19
C MET A 158 56.45 51.81 28.06
#